data_AF-A0A7Y6E3L1-F1
#
_entry.id   AF-A0A7Y6E3L1-F1
#
_cell.length_a   1.000
_cell.length_b   1.000
_cell.length_c   1.000
_cell.angle_alpha   90.00
_cell.angle_beta   90.00
_cell.angle_gamma   90.00
#
_symmetry.space_group_name_H-M   'P 1'
#
loop_
_entity.id
_entity.type
_entity.pdbx_description
1 polymer ?
#
loop_
_entity_poly.entity_id
_entity_poly.type
_entity_poly.pdbx_seq_one_letter_code
_entity_poly.pdbx_strand_id
1 'polypeptide(L)' 'MTDETPEPPVAAMLAHAGITPPDDEVAALAAAFAANHANVRCLYEVAEARYEDPALVFRPRP' A
#
# COMPACT_ATOMS: atom_id res chain seq x y z
N MET A 1 -16.48 7.18 -11.70
CA MET A 1 -15.27 7.54 -12.46
C MET A 1 -14.11 6.87 -11.74
N THR A 2 -13.87 5.60 -12.05
CA THR A 2 -12.71 4.86 -11.52
C THR A 2 -11.49 5.45 -12.21
N ASP A 3 -10.67 6.14 -11.44
CA ASP A 3 -9.35 6.57 -11.85
C ASP A 3 -8.49 5.31 -11.99
N GLU A 4 -8.58 4.64 -13.14
CA GLU A 4 -7.73 3.49 -13.50
C GLU A 4 -6.33 4.00 -13.88
N THR A 5 -5.65 4.62 -12.92
CA THR A 5 -4.20 4.78 -13.06
C THR A 5 -3.60 3.37 -12.96
N PRO A 6 -2.90 2.88 -14.00
CA PRO A 6 -2.29 1.56 -13.95
C PRO A 6 -1.31 1.50 -12.78
N GLU A 7 -1.43 0.45 -11.95
CA GLU A 7 -0.56 0.30 -10.79
C GLU A 7 0.90 0.21 -11.24
N PRO A 8 1.81 0.97 -10.60
CA PRO A 8 3.22 0.91 -10.96
C PRO A 8 3.77 -0.50 -10.72
N PRO A 9 4.69 -1.00 -11.57
CA PRO A 9 5.33 -2.28 -11.35
C PRO A 9 5.99 -2.35 -9.96
N VAL A 10 5.86 -3.49 -9.27
CA VAL A 10 6.45 -3.69 -7.92
C VAL A 10 7.95 -3.33 -7.88
N ALA A 11 8.70 -3.66 -8.93
CA ALA A 11 10.11 -3.29 -9.06
C ALA A 11 10.34 -1.76 -9.06
N ALA A 12 9.45 -0.98 -9.70
CA ALA A 12 9.55 0.48 -9.72
C ALA A 12 9.24 1.08 -8.34
N MET A 13 8.28 0.50 -7.61
CA MET A 13 7.96 0.89 -6.23
C MET A 13 9.15 0.64 -5.30
N LEU A 14 9.78 -0.54 -5.40
CA LEU A 14 10.97 -0.90 -4.62
C LEU A 14 12.15 0.02 -4.93
N ALA A 15 12.39 0.32 -6.21
CA ALA A 15 13.43 1.26 -6.63
C ALA A 15 13.18 2.68 -6.07
N HIS A 16 11.93 3.16 -6.08
CA HIS A 16 11.59 4.45 -5.49
C HIS A 16 11.82 4.49 -3.97
N ALA A 17 11.62 3.36 -3.29
CA ALA A 17 11.92 3.19 -1.88
C ALA A 17 13.42 2.98 -1.57
N GLY A 18 14.28 2.92 -2.58
CA GLY A 18 15.71 2.62 -2.42
C GLY A 18 15.98 1.18 -1.99
N ILE A 19 15.04 0.26 -2.20
CA ILE A 19 15.15 -1.15 -1.84
C ILE A 19 15.55 -1.95 -3.08
N THR A 20 16.56 -2.80 -2.95
CA THR A 20 17.06 -3.65 -4.04
C THR A 20 17.04 -5.12 -3.63
N PRO A 21 15.87 -5.79 -3.67
CA PRO A 21 15.76 -7.20 -3.33
C PRO A 21 16.30 -8.10 -4.46
N PRO A 22 16.60 -9.37 -4.16
CA PRO A 22 16.83 -10.39 -5.18
C PRO A 22 15.65 -10.58 -6.13
N ASP A 23 15.91 -11.06 -7.36
CA ASP A 23 14.88 -11.20 -8.41
C ASP A 23 13.74 -12.15 -8.03
N ASP A 24 14.03 -13.22 -7.27
CA ASP A 24 13.04 -14.18 -6.79
C ASP A 24 12.10 -13.55 -5.75
N GLU A 25 12.60 -12.66 -4.89
CA GLU A 25 11.76 -11.88 -3.98
C GLU A 25 10.87 -10.90 -4.74
N VAL A 26 11.40 -10.22 -5.76
CA VAL A 26 10.58 -9.32 -6.61
C VAL A 26 9.46 -10.10 -7.29
N ALA A 27 9.74 -11.30 -7.80
CA ALA A 27 8.74 -12.15 -8.43
C ALA A 27 7.65 -12.60 -7.44
N ALA A 28 8.04 -12.98 -6.21
CA ALA A 28 7.09 -13.35 -5.17
C ALA A 28 6.19 -12.16 -4.76
N LEU A 29 6.77 -10.98 -4.60
CA LEU A 29 6.03 -9.75 -4.28
C LEU A 29 5.08 -9.36 -5.41
N ALA A 30 5.51 -9.44 -6.67
CA ALA A 30 4.67 -9.18 -7.84
C ALA A 30 3.48 -10.14 -7.93
N ALA A 31 3.71 -11.43 -7.67
CA ALA A 31 2.64 -12.44 -7.67
C ALA A 31 1.58 -12.18 -6.57
N ALA A 32 1.99 -11.68 -5.40
CA ALA A 32 1.10 -11.40 -4.28
C ALA A 32 0.43 -10.01 -4.35
N PHE A 33 0.93 -9.10 -5.18
CA PHE A 33 0.59 -7.68 -5.13
C PHE A 33 -0.90 -7.40 -5.31
N ALA A 34 -1.52 -7.96 -6.34
CA ALA A 34 -2.94 -7.71 -6.63
C ALA A 34 -3.86 -8.13 -5.47
N ALA A 35 -3.60 -9.29 -4.86
CA ALA A 35 -4.37 -9.77 -3.71
C ALA A 35 -4.15 -8.88 -2.48
N ASN A 36 -2.91 -8.50 -2.20
CA ASN A 36 -2.57 -7.62 -1.08
C ASN A 36 -3.19 -6.23 -1.25
N HIS A 37 -3.13 -5.67 -2.46
CA HIS A 37 -3.71 -4.38 -2.76
C HIS A 37 -5.24 -4.41 -2.61
N ALA A 38 -5.92 -5.41 -3.15
CA ALA A 38 -7.37 -5.58 -2.97
C ALA A 38 -7.78 -5.71 -1.50
N ASN A 39 -7.02 -6.48 -0.70
CA ASN A 39 -7.28 -6.61 0.74
C ASN A 39 -7.15 -5.28 1.48
N VAL A 40 -6.12 -4.48 1.16
CA VAL A 40 -5.95 -3.14 1.73
C VAL A 40 -7.09 -2.22 1.32
N ARG A 41 -7.52 -2.26 0.04
CA ARG A 41 -8.63 -1.45 -0.47
C ARG A 41 -9.95 -1.77 0.24
N CYS A 42 -10.23 -3.04 0.51
CA CYS A 42 -11.42 -3.49 1.25
C CYS A 42 -11.51 -2.83 2.64
N LEU A 43 -10.39 -2.59 3.33
CA LEU A 43 -10.41 -1.90 4.63
C LEU A 43 -10.97 -0.47 4.54
N TYR A 44 -10.80 0.21 3.40
CA TYR A 44 -11.34 1.56 3.18
C TYR A 44 -12.82 1.57 2.78
N GLU A 45 -13.39 0.42 2.41
CA GLU A 45 -14.80 0.27 2.06
C GLU A 45 -15.69 0.16 3.31
N VAL A 46 -15.12 -0.23 4.46
CA VAL A 46 -15.82 -0.29 5.74
C VAL A 46 -15.95 1.13 6.31
N ALA A 47 -17.14 1.72 6.20
CA ALA A 47 -17.40 3.10 6.61
C ALA A 47 -17.09 3.34 8.09
N GLU A 48 -17.40 2.38 8.95
CA GLU A 48 -17.18 2.42 10.40
C GLU A 48 -15.69 2.30 10.78
N ALA A 49 -14.84 1.80 9.86
CA ALA A 49 -13.39 1.71 10.06
C ALA A 49 -12.65 2.98 9.62
N ARG A 50 -13.37 3.96 9.05
CA ARG A 50 -12.79 5.25 8.68
C ARG A 50 -12.61 6.09 9.93
N TYR A 51 -11.36 6.26 10.33
CA TYR A 51 -11.00 7.21 11.36
C TYR A 51 -11.25 8.64 10.83
N GLU A 52 -12.23 9.35 11.42
CA GLU A 52 -12.44 10.78 11.13
C GLU A 52 -11.26 11.64 11.62
N ASP A 53 -10.53 11.15 12.64
CA ASP A 53 -9.34 11.74 13.24
C ASP A 53 -8.29 10.63 13.44
N PRO A 54 -6.99 10.82 13.12
CA PRO A 54 -5.94 9.85 13.38
C PRO A 54 -6.05 9.18 14.76
N ALA A 55 -6.10 7.85 14.75
CA ALA A 55 -6.16 7.02 15.97
C ALA A 55 -4.98 7.28 16.92
N LEU A 56 -3.89 7.84 16.40
CA LEU A 56 -2.73 8.25 17.16
C LEU A 56 -2.32 9.67 16.74
N VAL A 57 -2.48 10.63 17.66
CA VAL A 57 -1.98 12.00 17.51
C VAL A 57 -0.70 12.14 18.30
N PHE A 58 0.44 12.29 17.61
CA PHE A 58 1.70 12.60 18.27
C PHE A 58 1.74 14.08 18.67
N ARG A 59 1.88 14.35 19.97
CA ARG A 59 2.11 15.70 20.50
C ARG A 59 3.56 15.82 20.99
N PRO A 60 4.46 16.52 20.26
CA PRO A 60 5.88 16.60 20.62
C PRO A 60 6.13 17.38 21.92
N ARG A 61 5.15 18.15 22.42
CA ARG A 61 5.13 18.85 23.70
C ARG A 61 3.67 18.89 24.20
N PRO A 62 3.42 19.01 25.52
CA PRO A 62 2.07 19.17 26.06
C PRO A 62 1.33 20.36 25.44
#